data_AF-F4QNL3-F1
#
_entry.id   AF-F4QNL3-F1
#
_cell.length_a   1.000
_cell.length_b   1.000
_cell.length_c   1.000
_cell.angle_alpha   90.00
_cell.angle_beta   90.00
_cell.angle_gamma   90.00
#
_symmetry.space_group_name_H-M   'P 1'
#
loop_
_entity.id
_entity.type
_entity.pdbx_description
1 polymer ?
#
loop_
_entity_poly.entity_id
_entity_poly.type
_entity_poly.pdbx_seq_one_letter_code
_entity_poly.pdbx_strand_id
1 'polypeptide(L)'
;MQRRTFLISVLAMPAAPAFAQTPGPSPEQILRDLYALYKPVGMAPYPDVRPQRLMTTELAVLYTVGSTEPDNNLPPLDWDIFVNGQDFGVTRLKLKRDVGTVTAKFDNLGEATTIYFDFIATPDGWRIDNVRYPDDENGPGFDLRRFVHLLIATPASDPEPASTIVRYYRPMMEQSPGSGDEPFMPFTAELEAQYDKAVQDSPDGEMPLIDWDIFVSGQDARIEYVYVVASDKDTPGEQTVTAFFANMGTATAVIYDFVKQADGWRIRDVRYPENETFPQGFSLTAYIENDGVVGLEP
;
A
#
# COMPACT_ATOMS: atom_id res chain seq x y z
N MET A 1 -44.53 -40.36 -68.00
CA MET A 1 -44.84 -39.34 -66.98
C MET A 1 -44.75 -39.97 -65.60
N GLN A 2 -43.66 -39.74 -64.85
CA GLN A 2 -43.64 -39.92 -63.39
C GLN A 2 -42.62 -38.91 -62.82
N ARG A 3 -43.11 -37.82 -62.23
CA ARG A 3 -42.30 -36.86 -61.47
C ARG A 3 -42.12 -37.41 -60.06
N ARG A 4 -40.87 -37.68 -59.65
CA ARG A 4 -40.52 -38.02 -58.27
C ARG A 4 -40.07 -36.75 -57.56
N THR A 5 -40.89 -36.27 -56.64
CA THR A 5 -40.60 -35.13 -55.77
C THR A 5 -39.78 -35.64 -54.57
N PHE A 6 -38.53 -35.21 -54.44
CA PHE A 6 -37.73 -35.43 -53.22
C PHE A 6 -37.99 -34.28 -52.24
N LEU A 7 -38.52 -34.59 -51.07
CA LEU A 7 -38.59 -33.70 -49.91
C LEU A 7 -37.24 -33.75 -49.19
N ILE A 8 -36.52 -32.63 -49.18
CA ILE A 8 -35.33 -32.44 -48.33
C ILE A 8 -35.82 -31.82 -47.01
N SER A 9 -35.83 -32.62 -45.95
CA SER A 9 -36.04 -32.13 -44.59
C SER A 9 -34.75 -31.49 -44.07
N VAL A 10 -34.75 -30.17 -43.89
CA VAL A 10 -33.67 -29.43 -43.22
C VAL A 10 -33.86 -29.59 -41.71
N LEU A 11 -32.96 -30.34 -41.07
CA LEU A 11 -32.86 -30.38 -39.61
C LEU A 11 -32.23 -29.06 -39.13
N ALA A 12 -33.01 -28.21 -38.46
CA ALA A 12 -32.47 -27.06 -37.73
C ALA A 12 -31.94 -27.55 -36.37
N MET A 13 -30.62 -27.62 -36.21
CA MET A 13 -30.01 -27.82 -34.89
C MET A 13 -30.02 -26.49 -34.12
N PRO A 14 -30.52 -26.43 -32.87
CA PRO A 14 -30.38 -25.26 -32.03
C PRO A 14 -28.90 -25.12 -31.61
N ALA A 15 -28.24 -24.05 -32.05
CA ALA A 15 -26.95 -23.66 -31.52
C ALA A 15 -27.16 -23.14 -30.09
N ALA A 16 -26.82 -23.95 -29.10
CA ALA A 16 -26.72 -23.46 -27.73
C ALA A 16 -25.58 -22.43 -27.67
N PRO A 17 -25.73 -21.29 -26.97
CA PRO A 17 -24.64 -20.37 -26.75
C PRO A 17 -23.55 -21.09 -25.95
N ALA A 18 -22.45 -21.42 -26.61
CA ALA A 18 -21.24 -21.86 -25.94
C ALA A 18 -20.67 -20.64 -25.22
N PHE A 19 -20.96 -20.52 -23.91
CA PHE A 19 -20.19 -19.64 -23.06
C PHE A 19 -18.74 -20.13 -23.12
N ALA A 20 -17.88 -19.37 -23.80
CA ALA A 20 -16.48 -19.68 -23.92
C ALA A 20 -15.90 -19.83 -22.51
N GLN A 21 -15.54 -21.06 -22.14
CA GLN A 21 -14.83 -21.32 -20.89
C GLN A 21 -13.49 -20.59 -20.99
N THR A 22 -13.18 -19.75 -20.00
CA THR A 22 -11.86 -19.15 -19.87
C THR A 22 -10.81 -20.28 -19.88
N PRO A 23 -9.84 -20.27 -20.80
CA PRO A 23 -8.85 -21.33 -20.89
C PRO A 23 -8.03 -21.49 -19.59
N GLY A 24 -7.58 -22.71 -19.30
CA GLY A 24 -6.62 -22.99 -18.23
C GLY A 24 -7.23 -23.23 -16.84
N PRO A 25 -6.39 -23.22 -15.78
CA PRO A 25 -6.82 -23.49 -14.41
C PRO A 25 -7.76 -22.40 -13.87
N SER A 26 -8.60 -22.78 -12.90
CA SER A 26 -9.43 -21.82 -12.17
C SER A 26 -8.56 -20.93 -11.26
N PRO A 27 -9.03 -19.73 -10.88
CA PRO A 27 -8.34 -18.87 -9.91
C PRO A 27 -7.91 -19.59 -8.62
N GLU A 28 -8.77 -20.43 -8.06
CA GLU A 28 -8.46 -21.22 -6.86
C GLU A 28 -7.35 -22.22 -7.11
N GLN A 29 -7.34 -22.87 -8.28
CA GLN A 29 -6.28 -23.79 -8.63
C GLN A 29 -4.94 -23.07 -8.82
N ILE A 30 -4.93 -21.90 -9.47
CA ILE A 30 -3.74 -21.04 -9.60
C ILE A 30 -3.15 -20.73 -8.21
N LEU A 31 -3.99 -20.33 -7.25
CA LEU A 31 -3.52 -20.03 -5.89
C LEU A 31 -3.07 -21.29 -5.12
N ARG A 32 -3.70 -22.46 -5.32
CA ARG A 32 -3.20 -23.71 -4.73
C ARG A 32 -1.80 -24.04 -5.24
N ASP A 33 -1.58 -23.88 -6.54
CA ASP A 33 -0.29 -24.16 -7.17
C ASP A 33 0.78 -23.17 -6.69
N LEU A 34 0.42 -21.89 -6.53
CA LEU A 34 1.27 -20.86 -5.91
C LEU A 34 1.64 -21.22 -4.46
N TYR A 35 0.65 -21.45 -3.59
CA TYR A 35 0.90 -21.72 -2.18
C TYR A 35 1.57 -23.08 -1.92
N ALA A 36 1.55 -24.01 -2.88
CA ALA A 36 2.35 -25.24 -2.80
C ALA A 36 3.87 -24.98 -2.79
N LEU A 37 4.30 -23.79 -3.23
CA LEU A 37 5.70 -23.35 -3.15
C LEU A 37 6.09 -22.89 -1.73
N TYR A 38 5.13 -22.37 -0.95
CA TYR A 38 5.34 -21.81 0.39
C TYR A 38 5.27 -22.88 1.48
N LYS A 39 6.28 -23.76 1.52
CA LYS A 39 6.36 -24.85 2.49
C LYS A 39 6.62 -24.34 3.93
N PRO A 40 6.28 -25.12 4.98
CA PRO A 40 6.58 -24.76 6.37
C PRO A 40 8.08 -24.56 6.64
N VAL A 41 8.37 -23.74 7.66
CA VAL A 41 9.68 -23.21 8.04
C VAL A 41 10.80 -24.26 8.09
N GLY A 42 11.97 -23.91 7.54
CA GLY A 42 13.24 -24.49 7.96
C GLY A 42 14.14 -25.08 6.87
N MET A 43 13.70 -25.27 5.62
CA MET A 43 14.56 -25.87 4.56
C MET A 43 14.11 -25.60 3.10
N ALA A 44 13.66 -24.39 2.74
CA ALA A 44 13.33 -24.10 1.34
C ALA A 44 13.99 -22.80 0.85
N PRO A 45 14.55 -22.77 -0.38
CA PRO A 45 14.83 -21.50 -1.04
C PRO A 45 13.52 -20.71 -1.18
N TYR A 46 13.62 -19.38 -1.27
CA TYR A 46 12.49 -18.54 -1.61
C TYR A 46 11.76 -19.10 -2.84
N PRO A 47 10.42 -19.11 -2.85
CA PRO A 47 9.64 -19.55 -3.99
C PRO A 47 10.07 -18.83 -5.27
N ASP A 48 10.36 -19.57 -6.34
CA ASP A 48 10.49 -19.01 -7.70
C ASP A 48 9.08 -18.67 -8.21
N VAL A 49 8.48 -17.63 -7.63
CA VAL A 49 7.23 -17.07 -8.13
C VAL A 49 7.55 -16.35 -9.44
N ARG A 50 6.72 -16.59 -10.45
CA ARG A 50 6.84 -15.93 -11.75
C ARG A 50 5.65 -15.00 -11.95
N PRO A 51 5.70 -13.76 -11.45
CA PRO A 51 4.60 -12.79 -11.53
C PRO A 51 4.02 -12.66 -12.94
N GLN A 52 4.86 -12.69 -13.98
CA GLN A 52 4.46 -12.56 -15.38
C GLN A 52 3.54 -13.70 -15.86
N ARG A 53 3.52 -14.84 -15.14
CA ARG A 53 2.60 -15.97 -15.42
C ARG A 53 1.32 -15.92 -14.60
N LEU A 54 1.34 -15.24 -13.45
CA LEU A 54 0.24 -15.21 -12.50
C LEU A 54 -0.62 -13.96 -12.65
N MET A 55 0.02 -12.82 -12.93
CA MET A 55 -0.59 -11.50 -12.93
C MET A 55 -0.97 -11.02 -14.33
N THR A 56 -1.82 -10.01 -14.40
CA THR A 56 -2.00 -9.23 -15.63
C THR A 56 -0.69 -8.58 -16.03
N THR A 57 -0.49 -8.29 -17.32
CA THR A 57 0.75 -7.67 -17.82
C THR A 57 1.04 -6.36 -17.09
N GLU A 58 0.02 -5.54 -16.89
CA GLU A 58 0.11 -4.27 -16.18
C GLU A 58 0.58 -4.49 -14.73
N LEU A 59 -0.12 -5.35 -13.97
CA LEU A 59 0.25 -5.60 -12.57
C LEU A 59 1.63 -6.27 -12.45
N ALA A 60 2.01 -7.14 -13.38
CA ALA A 60 3.35 -7.75 -13.38
C ALA A 60 4.45 -6.71 -13.59
N VAL A 61 4.24 -5.71 -14.46
CA VAL A 61 5.17 -4.58 -14.64
C VAL A 61 5.23 -3.75 -13.37
N LEU A 62 4.09 -3.41 -12.78
CA LEU A 62 4.03 -2.68 -11.52
C LEU A 62 4.77 -3.40 -10.40
N TYR A 63 4.47 -4.68 -10.18
CA TYR A 63 5.16 -5.52 -9.21
C TYR A 63 6.67 -5.56 -9.45
N THR A 64 7.10 -5.71 -10.71
CA THR A 64 8.54 -5.73 -11.05
C THR A 64 9.20 -4.40 -10.69
N VAL A 65 8.57 -3.27 -10.98
CA VAL A 65 9.12 -1.95 -10.61
C VAL A 65 9.18 -1.79 -9.09
N GLY A 66 8.13 -2.20 -8.37
CA GLY A 66 8.10 -2.14 -6.92
C GLY A 66 9.14 -3.06 -6.25
N SER A 67 9.41 -4.23 -6.83
CA SER A 67 10.34 -5.24 -6.27
C SER A 67 11.76 -5.15 -6.81
N THR A 68 12.06 -4.20 -7.71
CA THR A 68 13.43 -3.98 -8.21
C THR A 68 14.18 -3.06 -7.28
N GLU A 69 15.37 -3.49 -6.87
CA GLU A 69 16.36 -2.73 -6.08
C GLU A 69 16.94 -1.58 -6.92
N PRO A 70 16.64 -0.30 -6.64
CA PRO A 70 17.33 0.81 -7.29
C PRO A 70 18.70 1.04 -6.62
N ASP A 71 19.78 1.13 -7.41
CA ASP A 71 21.08 1.67 -6.97
C ASP A 71 21.72 1.06 -5.70
N ASN A 72 21.49 -0.23 -5.43
CA ASN A 72 21.88 -0.96 -4.20
C ASN A 72 21.09 -0.59 -2.93
N ASN A 73 19.86 -0.11 -3.09
CA ASN A 73 18.93 0.20 -2.00
C ASN A 73 17.74 -0.77 -2.00
N LEU A 74 17.19 -1.08 -0.83
CA LEU A 74 16.04 -1.97 -0.70
C LEU A 74 14.89 -1.58 -1.66
N PRO A 75 14.27 -2.55 -2.36
CA PRO A 75 13.16 -2.27 -3.25
C PRO A 75 11.98 -1.66 -2.47
N PRO A 76 11.19 -0.75 -3.06
CA PRO A 76 10.00 -0.21 -2.39
C PRO A 76 9.02 -1.26 -1.88
N LEU A 77 8.93 -2.38 -2.58
CA LEU A 77 8.21 -3.58 -2.18
C LEU A 77 9.23 -4.62 -1.71
N ASP A 78 9.67 -4.50 -0.46
CA ASP A 78 10.71 -5.37 0.12
C ASP A 78 10.16 -6.58 0.88
N TRP A 79 8.87 -6.89 0.77
CA TRP A 79 8.26 -8.06 1.40
C TRP A 79 7.53 -8.93 0.38
N ASP A 80 7.25 -10.18 0.76
CA ASP A 80 6.48 -11.09 -0.08
C ASP A 80 4.97 -10.83 0.07
N ILE A 81 4.40 -10.25 -0.98
CA ILE A 81 2.98 -9.88 -1.06
C ILE A 81 2.00 -11.07 -1.02
N PHE A 82 2.49 -12.29 -1.25
CA PHE A 82 1.65 -13.49 -1.24
C PHE A 82 1.52 -14.09 0.15
N VAL A 83 2.37 -13.68 1.10
CA VAL A 83 2.32 -14.12 2.49
C VAL A 83 2.21 -12.99 3.51
N ASN A 84 2.25 -11.73 3.04
CA ASN A 84 2.29 -10.55 3.89
C ASN A 84 3.43 -10.62 4.92
N GLY A 85 4.66 -10.86 4.46
CA GLY A 85 5.81 -10.96 5.35
C GLY A 85 7.14 -11.13 4.63
N GLN A 86 8.21 -11.01 5.41
CA GLN A 86 9.59 -11.28 4.99
C GLN A 86 9.83 -12.78 4.91
N ASP A 87 9.47 -13.49 5.98
CA ASP A 87 9.59 -14.93 6.09
C ASP A 87 8.24 -15.64 5.85
N PHE A 88 8.32 -16.93 5.51
CA PHE A 88 7.12 -17.73 5.26
C PHE A 88 7.11 -19.10 5.96
N GLY A 89 5.90 -19.51 6.32
CA GLY A 89 5.60 -20.84 6.82
C GLY A 89 4.11 -21.11 6.74
N VAL A 90 3.58 -21.16 5.52
CA VAL A 90 2.15 -21.23 5.26
C VAL A 90 1.59 -22.57 5.72
N THR A 91 0.57 -22.51 6.58
CA THR A 91 -0.22 -23.67 7.02
C THR A 91 -1.71 -23.36 6.97
N ARG A 92 -2.55 -24.41 7.01
CA ARG A 92 -4.02 -24.28 7.13
C ARG A 92 -4.70 -23.45 6.02
N LEU A 93 -4.12 -23.43 4.81
CA LEU A 93 -4.68 -22.72 3.66
C LEU A 93 -6.13 -23.09 3.37
N LYS A 94 -6.99 -22.07 3.30
CA LYS A 94 -8.39 -22.11 2.87
C LYS A 94 -8.58 -21.06 1.78
N LEU A 95 -9.16 -21.47 0.67
CA LEU A 95 -9.50 -20.60 -0.44
C LEU A 95 -11.02 -20.51 -0.57
N LYS A 96 -11.54 -19.28 -0.69
CA LYS A 96 -12.95 -19.02 -1.01
C LYS A 96 -13.00 -18.07 -2.18
N ARG A 97 -13.70 -18.45 -3.25
CA ARG A 97 -13.97 -17.56 -4.37
C ARG A 97 -15.32 -16.87 -4.19
N ASP A 98 -15.33 -15.58 -4.47
CA ASP A 98 -16.54 -14.76 -4.62
C ASP A 98 -16.32 -13.80 -5.78
N VAL A 99 -17.26 -13.75 -6.73
CA VAL A 99 -17.26 -12.98 -7.98
C VAL A 99 -15.94 -12.25 -8.30
N GLY A 100 -15.07 -12.86 -9.10
CA GLY A 100 -13.82 -12.25 -9.53
C GLY A 100 -12.71 -12.24 -8.48
N THR A 101 -13.00 -12.37 -7.19
CA THR A 101 -12.00 -12.38 -6.11
C THR A 101 -11.84 -13.78 -5.50
N VAL A 102 -10.61 -14.13 -5.13
CA VAL A 102 -10.33 -15.29 -4.28
C VAL A 102 -9.72 -14.81 -2.96
N THR A 103 -10.40 -15.11 -1.86
CA THR A 103 -9.86 -14.90 -0.51
C THR A 103 -9.02 -16.11 -0.11
N ALA A 104 -7.75 -15.88 0.19
CA ALA A 104 -6.87 -16.83 0.84
C ALA A 104 -6.81 -16.54 2.34
N LYS A 105 -7.08 -17.56 3.17
CA LYS A 105 -6.88 -17.52 4.63
C LYS A 105 -5.95 -18.65 5.02
N PHE A 106 -4.88 -18.33 5.73
CA PHE A 106 -3.89 -19.30 6.17
C PHE A 106 -3.20 -18.77 7.42
N ASP A 107 -2.30 -19.55 7.99
CA ASP A 107 -1.41 -19.06 9.02
C ASP A 107 0.01 -18.99 8.47
N ASN A 108 0.60 -17.80 8.51
CA ASN A 108 2.01 -17.59 8.21
C ASN A 108 2.80 -17.58 9.51
N LEU A 109 3.70 -18.54 9.71
CA LEU A 109 4.51 -18.63 10.93
C LEU A 109 3.70 -18.68 12.25
N GLY A 110 2.42 -19.06 12.16
CA GLY A 110 1.51 -19.11 13.30
C GLY A 110 0.58 -17.90 13.43
N GLU A 111 0.80 -16.85 12.65
CA GLU A 111 -0.06 -15.68 12.59
C GLU A 111 -1.16 -15.85 11.54
N ALA A 112 -2.40 -15.50 11.89
CA ALA A 112 -3.52 -15.64 10.97
C ALA A 112 -3.47 -14.55 9.88
N THR A 113 -3.35 -14.96 8.62
CA THR A 113 -3.21 -14.08 7.46
C THR A 113 -4.43 -14.20 6.55
N THR A 114 -4.93 -13.06 6.07
CA THR A 114 -5.98 -13.00 5.03
C THR A 114 -5.49 -12.14 3.86
N ILE A 115 -5.59 -12.68 2.64
CA ILE A 115 -5.23 -11.97 1.40
C ILE A 115 -6.37 -12.12 0.39
N TYR A 116 -6.70 -11.02 -0.29
CA TYR A 116 -7.64 -10.98 -1.40
C TYR A 116 -6.88 -10.91 -2.71
N PHE A 117 -7.20 -11.82 -3.62
CA PHE A 117 -6.68 -11.81 -4.98
C PHE A 117 -7.81 -11.50 -5.94
N ASP A 118 -7.75 -10.34 -6.59
CA ASP A 118 -8.71 -9.99 -7.64
C ASP A 118 -8.23 -10.61 -8.95
N PHE A 119 -9.09 -11.37 -9.61
CA PHE A 119 -8.81 -12.09 -10.84
C PHE A 119 -9.67 -11.56 -11.98
N ILE A 120 -9.05 -11.42 -13.15
CA ILE A 120 -9.74 -11.16 -14.41
C ILE A 120 -9.52 -12.30 -15.39
N ALA A 121 -10.53 -12.55 -16.23
CA ALA A 121 -10.41 -13.47 -17.35
C ALA A 121 -9.70 -12.75 -18.52
N THR A 122 -8.62 -13.35 -19.02
CA THR A 122 -7.92 -12.90 -20.22
C THR A 122 -8.03 -13.97 -21.32
N PRO A 123 -7.69 -13.66 -22.58
CA PRO A 123 -7.61 -14.67 -23.64
C PRO A 123 -6.68 -15.85 -23.29
N ASP A 124 -5.65 -15.60 -22.48
CA ASP A 124 -4.65 -16.59 -22.05
C ASP A 124 -5.00 -17.25 -20.69
N GLY A 125 -6.23 -17.09 -20.24
CA GLY A 125 -6.75 -17.64 -18.99
C GLY A 125 -6.91 -16.62 -17.87
N TRP A 126 -7.16 -17.10 -16.65
CA TRP A 126 -7.29 -16.23 -15.47
C TRP A 126 -5.95 -15.62 -15.07
N ARG A 127 -5.96 -14.36 -14.64
CA ARG A 127 -4.79 -13.61 -14.14
C ARG A 127 -5.17 -12.79 -12.91
N ILE A 128 -4.22 -12.66 -11.98
CA ILE A 128 -4.31 -11.77 -10.81
C ILE A 128 -4.17 -10.33 -11.30
N ASP A 129 -5.17 -9.51 -11.05
CA ASP A 129 -5.21 -8.09 -11.41
C ASP A 129 -5.00 -7.16 -10.21
N ASN A 130 -5.13 -7.69 -8.99
CA ASN A 130 -4.72 -7.01 -7.77
C ASN A 130 -4.46 -7.99 -6.62
N VAL A 131 -3.64 -7.57 -5.65
CA VAL A 131 -3.41 -8.25 -4.37
C VAL A 131 -3.71 -7.24 -3.26
N ARG A 132 -4.60 -7.61 -2.32
CA ARG A 132 -5.04 -6.73 -1.25
C ARG A 132 -5.07 -7.43 0.10
N TYR A 133 -4.84 -6.67 1.17
CA TYR A 133 -5.05 -7.12 2.55
C TYR A 133 -6.31 -6.46 3.13
N PRO A 134 -6.96 -7.07 4.12
CA PRO A 134 -8.02 -6.39 4.85
C PRO A 134 -7.45 -5.21 5.66
N ASP A 135 -8.31 -4.24 5.93
CA ASP A 135 -8.09 -3.29 7.01
C ASP A 135 -8.00 -4.06 8.34
N ASP A 136 -7.20 -3.55 9.26
CA ASP A 136 -7.08 -4.06 10.62
C ASP A 136 -7.13 -2.91 11.65
N GLU A 137 -6.86 -3.22 12.91
CA GLU A 137 -6.85 -2.23 13.99
C GLU A 137 -5.72 -1.19 13.86
N ASN A 138 -4.72 -1.48 13.02
CA ASN A 138 -3.51 -0.71 12.84
C ASN A 138 -3.56 0.18 11.59
N GLY A 139 -4.52 -0.04 10.69
CA GLY A 139 -4.73 0.82 9.55
C GLY A 139 -5.52 0.17 8.40
N PRO A 140 -5.65 0.90 7.28
CA PRO A 140 -6.19 0.35 6.06
C PRO A 140 -5.27 -0.74 5.54
N GLY A 141 -5.88 -1.75 4.94
CA GLY A 141 -5.15 -2.84 4.31
C GLY A 141 -4.31 -2.36 3.13
N PHE A 142 -3.50 -3.27 2.61
CA PHE A 142 -2.69 -3.04 1.44
C PHE A 142 -3.50 -3.18 0.14
N ASP A 143 -3.09 -2.44 -0.90
CA ASP A 143 -3.53 -2.62 -2.29
C ASP A 143 -2.33 -2.45 -3.22
N LEU A 144 -1.91 -3.53 -3.87
CA LEU A 144 -0.69 -3.54 -4.70
C LEU A 144 -0.79 -2.56 -5.87
N ARG A 145 -1.94 -2.52 -6.55
CA ARG A 145 -2.13 -1.65 -7.71
C ARG A 145 -2.03 -0.19 -7.30
N ARG A 146 -2.67 0.19 -6.19
CA ARG A 146 -2.58 1.55 -5.62
C ARG A 146 -1.16 1.87 -5.17
N PHE A 147 -0.52 0.97 -4.42
CA PHE A 147 0.82 1.16 -3.87
C PHE A 147 1.84 1.46 -4.97
N VAL A 148 1.89 0.63 -6.02
CA VAL A 148 2.87 0.86 -7.08
C VAL A 148 2.53 2.09 -7.92
N HIS A 149 1.26 2.37 -8.21
CA HIS A 149 0.88 3.59 -8.91
C HIS A 149 1.43 4.85 -8.22
N LEU A 150 1.42 4.88 -6.89
CA LEU A 150 1.99 5.98 -6.10
C LEU A 150 3.51 6.06 -6.18
N LEU A 151 4.18 4.90 -6.29
CA LEU A 151 5.64 4.81 -6.43
C LEU A 151 6.15 5.26 -7.79
N ILE A 152 5.46 4.89 -8.88
CA ILE A 152 5.89 5.16 -10.26
C ILE A 152 5.35 6.46 -10.83
N ALA A 153 4.54 7.19 -10.07
CA ALA A 153 4.13 8.53 -10.41
C ALA A 153 5.40 9.36 -10.71
N THR A 154 5.57 9.68 -12.00
CA THR A 154 6.71 10.46 -12.50
C THR A 154 6.76 11.77 -11.72
N PRO A 155 7.95 12.31 -11.36
CA PRO A 155 8.02 13.63 -10.75
C PRO A 155 7.36 14.64 -11.69
N ALA A 156 6.12 15.01 -11.39
CA ALA A 156 5.63 16.30 -11.79
C ALA A 156 6.54 17.35 -11.13
N SER A 157 6.67 18.51 -11.75
CA SER A 157 7.33 19.67 -11.11
C SER A 157 6.66 20.07 -9.79
N ASP A 158 5.44 19.57 -9.56
CA ASP A 158 4.63 19.63 -8.34
C ASP A 158 4.10 18.21 -8.06
N PRO A 159 4.84 17.35 -7.32
CA PRO A 159 4.42 15.98 -7.06
C PRO A 159 3.10 15.95 -6.29
N GLU A 160 2.22 15.01 -6.63
CA GLU A 160 0.97 14.80 -5.87
C GLU A 160 1.29 14.47 -4.40
N PRO A 161 0.44 14.89 -3.44
CA PRO A 161 0.71 14.78 -2.00
C PRO A 161 1.15 13.38 -1.54
N ALA A 162 0.49 12.32 -2.01
CA ALA A 162 0.86 10.95 -1.65
C ALA A 162 2.27 10.55 -2.12
N SER A 163 2.68 10.98 -3.31
CA SER A 163 4.02 10.70 -3.82
C SER A 163 5.10 11.45 -3.05
N THR A 164 4.79 12.67 -2.55
CA THR A 164 5.68 13.41 -1.63
C THR A 164 5.94 12.61 -0.36
N ILE A 165 4.88 12.11 0.29
CA ILE A 165 5.00 11.35 1.54
C ILE A 165 5.77 10.02 1.34
N VAL A 166 5.50 9.29 0.25
CA VAL A 166 6.24 8.05 -0.05
C VAL A 166 7.73 8.31 -0.26
N ARG A 167 8.10 9.45 -0.86
CA ARG A 167 9.51 9.83 -1.06
C ARG A 167 10.19 10.18 0.25
N TYR A 168 9.49 10.86 1.16
CA TYR A 168 10.01 11.21 2.48
C TYR A 168 10.42 9.97 3.28
N TYR A 169 9.56 8.95 3.35
CA TYR A 169 9.84 7.76 4.14
C TYR A 169 10.78 6.75 3.48
N ARG A 170 11.02 6.85 2.16
CA ARG A 170 11.89 5.92 1.43
C ARG A 170 13.25 5.69 2.09
N PRO A 171 14.07 6.71 2.38
CA PRO A 171 15.38 6.50 3.01
C PRO A 171 15.28 5.87 4.41
N MET A 172 14.16 6.04 5.13
CA MET A 172 13.97 5.46 6.47
C MET A 172 13.68 3.96 6.45
N MET A 173 13.27 3.42 5.30
CA MET A 173 13.12 1.98 5.08
C MET A 173 14.45 1.31 4.74
N GLU A 174 15.46 2.07 4.30
CA GLU A 174 16.76 1.56 3.87
C GLU A 174 17.67 1.34 5.10
N GLN A 175 18.20 0.12 5.30
CA GLN A 175 19.07 -0.22 6.45
C GLN A 175 20.45 0.47 6.46
N SER A 176 20.71 1.42 5.57
CA SER A 176 21.97 2.17 5.52
C SER A 176 21.74 3.65 5.82
N PRO A 177 22.49 4.25 6.75
CA PRO A 177 22.41 5.69 7.01
C PRO A 177 23.07 6.44 5.83
N GLY A 178 22.30 6.62 4.76
CA GLY A 178 22.69 7.35 3.57
C GLY A 178 22.31 8.82 3.68
N SER A 179 23.33 9.67 3.85
CA SER A 179 23.31 11.14 3.90
C SER A 179 22.56 11.78 5.08
N GLY A 180 23.28 12.59 5.86
CA GLY A 180 22.74 13.36 6.99
C GLY A 180 21.90 14.57 6.62
N ASP A 181 21.25 14.54 5.45
CA ASP A 181 20.27 15.55 5.05
C ASP A 181 18.88 14.92 5.23
N GLU A 182 18.11 15.41 6.18
CA GLU A 182 16.72 14.98 6.34
C GLU A 182 15.95 15.29 5.04
N PRO A 183 15.18 14.31 4.51
CA PRO A 183 14.38 14.55 3.32
C PRO A 183 13.40 15.71 3.56
N PHE A 184 13.44 16.70 2.67
CA PHE A 184 12.64 17.91 2.80
C PHE A 184 11.12 17.62 2.80
N MET A 185 10.41 18.14 3.79
CA MET A 185 8.95 18.16 3.86
C MET A 185 8.41 19.53 3.48
N PRO A 186 7.50 19.63 2.47
CA PRO A 186 7.09 20.92 1.94
C PRO A 186 6.00 21.58 2.80
N PHE A 187 6.35 22.11 3.97
CA PHE A 187 5.42 22.86 4.82
C PHE A 187 4.92 24.15 4.15
N THR A 188 3.73 24.62 4.55
CA THR A 188 3.37 26.02 4.29
C THR A 188 4.39 26.91 5.01
N ALA A 189 4.67 28.10 4.46
CA ALA A 189 5.62 29.03 5.09
C ALA A 189 5.23 29.41 6.54
N GLU A 190 3.93 29.40 6.84
CA GLU A 190 3.42 29.62 8.19
C GLU A 190 3.76 28.44 9.13
N LEU A 191 3.46 27.21 8.71
CA LEU A 191 3.75 26.02 9.52
C LEU A 191 5.25 25.81 9.67
N GLU A 192 6.04 26.04 8.62
CA GLU A 192 7.51 25.96 8.66
C GLU A 192 8.08 26.92 9.73
N ALA A 193 7.66 28.19 9.72
CA ALA A 193 8.13 29.16 10.71
C ALA A 193 7.71 28.82 12.14
N GLN A 194 6.50 28.27 12.32
CA GLN A 194 6.00 27.82 13.63
C GLN A 194 6.78 26.60 14.13
N TYR A 195 7.01 25.63 13.25
CA TYR A 195 7.75 24.40 13.55
C TYR A 195 9.21 24.69 13.89
N ASP A 196 9.90 25.49 13.06
CA ASP A 196 11.29 25.92 13.29
C ASP A 196 11.43 26.59 14.66
N LYS A 197 10.49 27.47 15.01
CA LYS A 197 10.45 28.10 16.33
C LYS A 197 10.27 27.04 17.42
N ALA A 198 9.33 26.10 17.26
CA ALA A 198 9.03 25.08 18.27
C ALA A 198 10.20 24.10 18.51
N VAL A 199 11.01 23.80 17.50
CA VAL A 199 12.18 22.91 17.63
C VAL A 199 13.48 23.64 18.02
N GLN A 200 13.62 24.93 17.71
CA GLN A 200 14.84 25.70 18.00
C GLN A 200 14.77 26.52 19.30
N ASP A 201 13.58 27.03 19.67
CA ASP A 201 13.45 27.87 20.85
C ASP A 201 13.49 27.00 22.11
N SER A 202 14.63 27.05 22.79
CA SER A 202 14.84 26.52 24.12
C SER A 202 15.21 27.68 25.06
N PRO A 203 14.26 28.27 25.80
CA PRO A 203 14.58 29.24 26.85
C PRO A 203 15.62 28.64 27.79
N ASP A 204 16.63 29.42 28.20
CA ASP A 204 17.85 28.99 28.92
C ASP A 204 17.68 27.73 29.83
N GLY A 205 18.03 26.56 29.27
CA GLY A 205 18.06 25.27 29.98
C GLY A 205 16.76 24.44 29.94
N GLU A 206 15.72 24.91 29.25
CA GLU A 206 14.49 24.17 28.97
C GLU A 206 14.62 23.36 27.68
N MET A 207 13.84 22.29 27.56
CA MET A 207 13.73 21.52 26.32
C MET A 207 12.95 22.35 25.28
N PRO A 208 13.24 22.21 23.97
CA PRO A 208 12.40 22.79 22.95
C PRO A 208 10.96 22.25 23.07
N LEU A 209 10.00 23.01 22.54
CA LEU A 209 8.60 22.63 22.59
C LEU A 209 8.36 21.29 21.90
N ILE A 210 9.09 21.03 20.82
CA ILE A 210 9.11 19.74 20.13
C ILE A 210 10.54 19.19 20.19
N ASP A 211 10.70 18.05 20.86
CA ASP A 211 11.98 17.36 21.03
C ASP A 211 11.99 15.95 20.40
N TRP A 212 11.00 15.61 19.58
CA TRP A 212 10.85 14.31 18.90
C TRP A 212 10.59 14.47 17.40
N ASP A 213 10.78 13.39 16.63
CA ASP A 213 10.46 13.37 15.20
C ASP A 213 8.95 13.16 14.99
N ILE A 214 8.30 14.24 14.57
CA ILE A 214 6.86 14.34 14.31
C ILE A 214 6.38 13.54 13.09
N PHE A 215 7.30 12.98 12.30
CA PHE A 215 6.98 12.20 11.11
C PHE A 215 7.02 10.70 11.39
N VAL A 216 7.64 10.27 12.48
CA VAL A 216 7.68 8.85 12.89
C VAL A 216 7.02 8.59 14.25
N SER A 217 6.47 9.64 14.86
CA SER A 217 5.88 9.61 16.21
C SER A 217 6.82 9.02 17.25
N GLY A 218 8.11 9.39 17.19
CA GLY A 218 9.13 8.81 18.06
C GLY A 218 10.46 9.58 18.04
N GLN A 219 11.39 9.10 18.87
CA GLN A 219 12.76 9.61 18.93
C GLN A 219 13.67 8.94 17.90
N ASP A 220 13.39 7.66 17.62
CA ASP A 220 14.13 6.83 16.68
C ASP A 220 13.18 6.28 15.61
N ALA A 221 13.72 6.02 14.42
CA ALA A 221 12.99 5.46 13.30
C ALA A 221 13.61 4.13 12.86
N ARG A 222 12.79 3.08 12.77
CA ARG A 222 13.06 1.90 11.96
C ARG A 222 11.78 1.50 11.25
N ILE A 223 11.66 1.91 9.99
CA ILE A 223 10.43 1.77 9.22
C ILE A 223 10.50 0.49 8.39
N GLU A 224 9.54 -0.42 8.55
CA GLU A 224 9.55 -1.71 7.83
C GLU A 224 8.79 -1.67 6.51
N TYR A 225 7.77 -0.81 6.41
CA TYR A 225 6.97 -0.59 5.21
C TYR A 225 6.26 0.76 5.34
N VAL A 226 5.94 1.43 4.22
CA VAL A 226 5.07 2.61 4.21
C VAL A 226 3.97 2.44 3.19
N TYR A 227 2.73 2.55 3.64
CA TYR A 227 1.54 2.61 2.78
C TYR A 227 0.87 3.97 2.95
N VAL A 228 0.46 4.62 1.84
CA VAL A 228 -0.19 5.94 1.91
C VAL A 228 -1.57 5.93 1.27
N VAL A 229 -2.50 6.60 1.93
CA VAL A 229 -3.86 6.82 1.46
C VAL A 229 -4.09 8.32 1.31
N ALA A 230 -4.17 8.79 0.07
CA ALA A 230 -4.73 10.11 -0.24
C ALA A 230 -6.27 10.07 -0.30
N SER A 231 -6.89 11.12 0.22
CA SER A 231 -8.32 11.42 0.13
C SER A 231 -8.52 12.91 -0.13
N ASP A 232 -9.29 13.25 -1.16
CA ASP A 232 -9.68 14.63 -1.44
C ASP A 232 -10.62 15.17 -0.35
N LYS A 233 -10.50 16.47 -0.04
CA LYS A 233 -11.46 17.16 0.83
C LYS A 233 -12.55 17.83 0.00
N ASP A 234 -13.65 18.20 0.67
CA ASP A 234 -14.73 18.97 0.06
C ASP A 234 -14.25 20.32 -0.48
N THR A 235 -13.17 20.86 0.10
CA THR A 235 -12.52 22.09 -0.36
C THR A 235 -11.58 21.81 -1.53
N PRO A 236 -11.80 22.39 -2.72
CA PRO A 236 -10.89 22.24 -3.85
C PRO A 236 -9.48 22.71 -3.52
N GLY A 237 -8.48 21.91 -3.91
CA GLY A 237 -7.08 22.22 -3.60
C GLY A 237 -6.68 21.86 -2.17
N GLU A 238 -7.48 21.07 -1.46
CA GLU A 238 -7.08 20.43 -0.20
C GLU A 238 -7.14 18.91 -0.32
N GLN A 239 -6.16 18.23 0.27
CA GLN A 239 -6.10 16.77 0.31
C GLN A 239 -5.58 16.32 1.68
N THR A 240 -6.07 15.20 2.17
CA THR A 240 -5.44 14.50 3.31
C THR A 240 -4.67 13.31 2.77
N VAL A 241 -3.46 13.11 3.27
CA VAL A 241 -2.66 11.90 3.04
C VAL A 241 -2.38 11.26 4.38
N THR A 242 -2.79 10.01 4.58
CA THR A 242 -2.39 9.25 5.76
C THR A 242 -1.33 8.23 5.38
N ALA A 243 -0.18 8.29 6.03
CA ALA A 243 0.86 7.27 5.99
C ALA A 243 0.64 6.26 7.11
N PHE A 244 0.76 4.98 6.77
CA PHE A 244 0.69 3.84 7.68
C PHE A 244 1.97 3.04 7.57
N PHE A 245 2.58 2.74 8.69
CA PHE A 245 3.85 2.02 8.75
C PHE A 245 4.05 1.35 10.10
N ALA A 246 4.94 0.35 10.14
CA ALA A 246 5.48 -0.12 11.42
C ALA A 246 6.77 0.65 11.72
N ASN A 247 6.79 1.40 12.83
CA ASN A 247 8.01 1.97 13.39
C ASN A 247 8.47 1.08 14.54
N MET A 248 9.62 0.42 14.39
CA MET A 248 10.17 -0.51 15.40
C MET A 248 9.17 -1.60 15.84
N GLY A 249 8.33 -2.07 14.92
CA GLY A 249 7.29 -3.07 15.17
C GLY A 249 5.97 -2.52 15.72
N THR A 250 5.88 -1.22 16.00
CA THR A 250 4.65 -0.56 16.43
C THR A 250 3.94 0.04 15.22
N ALA A 251 2.69 -0.36 15.00
CA ALA A 251 1.82 0.26 14.02
C ALA A 251 1.65 1.75 14.29
N THR A 252 1.94 2.56 13.29
CA THR A 252 1.95 4.02 13.36
C THR A 252 1.21 4.59 12.16
N ALA A 253 0.40 5.61 12.43
CA ALA A 253 -0.30 6.37 11.40
C ALA A 253 0.00 7.86 11.56
N VAL A 254 0.44 8.50 10.47
CA VAL A 254 0.68 9.95 10.41
C VAL A 254 -0.17 10.55 9.32
N ILE A 255 -0.95 11.56 9.66
CA ILE A 255 -1.93 12.20 8.80
C ILE A 255 -1.40 13.57 8.41
N TYR A 256 -1.29 13.83 7.12
CA TYR A 256 -0.82 15.07 6.53
C TYR A 256 -1.98 15.78 5.87
N ASP A 257 -2.26 17.01 6.28
CA ASP A 257 -3.19 17.87 5.57
C ASP A 257 -2.41 18.74 4.58
N PHE A 258 -2.75 18.62 3.30
CA PHE A 258 -2.15 19.36 2.21
C PHE A 258 -3.09 20.45 1.70
N VAL A 259 -2.50 21.55 1.27
CA VAL A 259 -3.15 22.65 0.54
C VAL A 259 -2.35 22.97 -0.73
N LYS A 260 -3.03 23.20 -1.85
CA LYS A 260 -2.40 23.56 -3.12
C LYS A 260 -2.14 25.06 -3.18
N GLN A 261 -0.88 25.44 -3.26
CA GLN A 261 -0.40 26.81 -3.44
C GLN A 261 0.14 27.03 -4.85
N ALA A 262 0.52 28.26 -5.18
CA ALA A 262 0.99 28.62 -6.52
C ALA A 262 2.29 27.89 -6.93
N ASP A 263 3.10 27.53 -5.94
CA ASP A 263 4.38 26.83 -6.04
C ASP A 263 4.26 25.33 -5.71
N GLY A 264 3.02 24.82 -5.59
CA GLY A 264 2.70 23.41 -5.47
C GLY A 264 1.95 23.03 -4.20
N TRP A 265 1.82 21.74 -3.96
CA TRP A 265 1.22 21.21 -2.74
C TRP A 265 2.11 21.46 -1.51
N ARG A 266 1.53 21.95 -0.42
CA ARG A 266 2.19 22.20 0.86
C ARG A 266 1.44 21.56 2.02
N ILE A 267 2.18 21.03 2.98
CA ILE A 267 1.64 20.47 4.22
C ILE A 267 1.26 21.65 5.12
N ARG A 268 -0.03 21.76 5.46
CA ARG A 268 -0.56 22.77 6.37
C ARG A 268 -0.66 22.27 7.80
N ASP A 269 -0.69 20.95 8.02
CA ASP A 269 -0.71 20.35 9.35
C ASP A 269 -0.23 18.89 9.31
N VAL A 270 0.33 18.44 10.42
CA VAL A 270 0.71 17.05 10.68
C VAL A 270 -0.08 16.57 11.90
N ARG A 271 -0.74 15.43 11.79
CA ARG A 271 -1.68 14.92 12.79
C ARG A 271 -1.44 13.45 13.09
N TYR A 272 -1.82 13.02 14.29
CA TYR A 272 -1.93 11.61 14.65
C TYR A 272 -3.38 11.29 15.00
N PRO A 273 -3.87 10.07 14.67
CA PRO A 273 -5.11 9.59 15.27
C PRO A 273 -4.95 9.44 16.78
N GLU A 274 -6.08 9.24 17.46
CA GLU A 274 -6.09 8.89 18.88
C GLU A 274 -5.21 7.67 19.15
N ASN A 275 -4.32 7.78 20.14
CA ASN A 275 -3.45 6.69 20.58
C ASN A 275 -3.11 6.84 22.08
N GLU A 276 -2.32 5.92 22.63
CA GLU A 276 -1.95 5.94 24.06
C GLU A 276 -1.22 7.22 24.49
N THR A 277 -0.40 7.78 23.60
CA THR A 277 0.34 9.03 23.84
C THR A 277 -0.53 10.26 23.63
N PHE A 278 -1.43 10.21 22.65
CA PHE A 278 -2.33 11.30 22.26
C PHE A 278 -3.79 10.83 22.28
N PRO A 279 -4.44 10.76 23.46
CA PRO A 279 -5.79 10.21 23.59
C PRO A 279 -6.90 11.01 22.90
N GLN A 280 -6.59 12.23 22.43
CA GLN A 280 -7.49 13.08 21.65
C GLN A 280 -6.97 13.28 20.22
N GLY A 281 -5.98 12.48 19.81
CA GLY A 281 -5.17 12.74 18.64
C GLY A 281 -4.20 13.90 18.84
N PHE A 282 -3.45 14.17 17.78
CA PHE A 282 -2.45 15.23 17.74
C PHE A 282 -2.68 16.09 16.50
N SER A 283 -2.45 17.39 16.62
CA SER A 283 -2.27 18.33 15.51
C SER A 283 -1.09 19.20 15.85
N LEU A 284 -0.13 19.27 14.93
CA LEU A 284 1.09 20.06 15.09
C LEU A 284 0.75 21.53 15.27
N THR A 285 -0.16 22.04 14.43
CA THR A 285 -0.62 23.42 14.51
C THR A 285 -1.26 23.71 15.86
N ALA A 286 -2.23 22.89 16.29
CA ALA A 286 -2.89 23.08 17.58
C ALA A 286 -1.93 22.92 18.77
N TYR A 287 -0.95 22.00 18.68
CA TYR A 287 0.04 21.80 19.72
C TYR A 287 0.93 23.04 19.90
N ILE A 288 1.39 23.64 18.80
CA ILE A 288 2.20 24.86 18.83
C ILE A 288 1.38 26.06 19.33
N GLU A 289 0.14 26.22 18.83
CA GLU A 289 -0.75 27.32 19.24
C GLU A 289 -1.13 27.29 20.73
N ASN A 290 -1.11 26.11 21.33
CA ASN A 290 -1.42 25.90 22.74
C ASN A 290 -0.18 25.70 23.62
N ASP A 291 1.00 26.16 23.18
CA ASP A 291 2.27 26.08 23.93
C ASP A 291 2.55 24.65 24.47
N GLY A 292 2.26 23.63 23.65
CA GLY A 292 2.56 22.23 23.94
C GLY A 292 1.52 21.48 24.76
N VAL A 293 0.34 22.08 24.96
CA VAL A 293 -0.79 21.41 25.62
C VAL A 293 -1.54 20.55 24.60
N VAL A 294 -1.53 19.23 24.82
CA VAL A 294 -2.29 18.25 24.04
C VAL A 294 -3.76 18.24 24.48
N GLY A 295 -4.69 18.06 23.53
CA GLY A 295 -6.09 17.70 23.82
C GLY A 295 -7.05 18.87 23.97
N LEU A 296 -6.73 20.03 23.40
CA LEU A 296 -7.69 21.12 23.22
C LEU A 296 -8.24 21.05 21.79
N GLU A 297 -9.56 20.88 21.65
CA GLU A 297 -10.22 20.94 20.35
C GLU A 297 -10.03 22.34 19.73
N PRO A 298 -9.81 22.46 18.40
CA PRO A 298 -9.93 23.72 17.68
C PRO A 298 -11.37 24.24 17.63
#